data_AF-A0A2G9T4U6-F1
#
_entry.id   AF-A0A2G9T4U6-F1
#
_cell.length_a   1.000
_cell.length_b   1.000
_cell.length_c   1.000
_cell.angle_alpha   90.00
_cell.angle_beta   90.00
_cell.angle_gamma   90.00
#
_symmetry.space_group_name_H-M   'P 1'
#
loop_
_entity.id
_entity.type
_entity.pdbx_description
1 polymer ?
#
loop_
_entity_poly.entity_id
_entity_poly.type
_entity_poly.pdbx_seq_one_letter_code
_entity_poly.pdbx_strand_id
1 'polypeptide(L)'
;MPLLFSSCIGAGYHVFTVAVITIVLAIVGEFYTERGSLLSAAIFVYAASSPVNGYAGGSMYARFGGRHWIRQMALGAFLLPSLVCGVAFLINFIAIYYHASRAIPFTVMLAVTAICLFVILPLTLVGTVLGRNMSGQGDYPCRVNAVPRPIPDKKWFVQPWLIVLMGGVLPFGSIFIEMYFIFTSFWAYKIYYVYGFMLLVTIILAIVTVCVTIVCSYFLLNAEDYR
;
A
#
# COMPACT_ATOMS: atom_id res chain seq x y z
N MET A 1 -16.84 6.54 6.73
CA MET A 1 -16.26 5.22 6.32
C MET A 1 -14.86 5.02 6.93
N PRO A 2 -14.70 5.00 8.26
CA PRO A 2 -13.35 4.98 8.86
C PRO A 2 -12.64 3.64 8.68
N LEU A 3 -13.38 2.54 8.54
CA LEU A 3 -12.86 1.18 8.46
C LEU A 3 -12.04 0.93 7.19
N LEU A 4 -12.60 1.24 6.02
CA LEU A 4 -11.91 1.06 4.73
C LEU A 4 -10.75 2.05 4.59
N PHE A 5 -10.97 3.31 4.95
CA PHE A 5 -9.94 4.35 4.88
C PHE A 5 -8.70 4.01 5.71
N SER A 6 -8.88 3.65 6.98
CA SER A 6 -7.77 3.21 7.85
C SER A 6 -7.07 1.96 7.31
N SER A 7 -7.82 1.00 6.75
CA SER A 7 -7.25 -0.22 6.16
C SER A 7 -6.41 0.10 4.92
N CYS A 8 -6.88 1.00 4.05
CA CYS A 8 -6.13 1.44 2.88
C CYS A 8 -4.86 2.21 3.25
N ILE A 9 -4.90 3.04 4.30
CA ILE A 9 -3.71 3.74 4.82
C ILE A 9 -2.70 2.71 5.34
N GLY A 10 -3.12 1.78 6.20
CA GLY A 10 -2.24 0.73 6.73
C GLY A 10 -1.58 -0.08 5.61
N ALA A 11 -2.37 -0.48 4.60
CA ALA A 11 -1.88 -1.17 3.42
C ALA A 11 -0.86 -0.33 2.62
N GLY A 12 -1.09 0.99 2.48
CA GLY A 12 -0.16 1.91 1.83
C GLY A 12 1.20 1.99 2.55
N TYR A 13 1.19 2.17 3.87
CA TYR A 13 2.42 2.16 4.68
C TYR A 13 3.16 0.82 4.58
N HIS A 14 2.42 -0.29 4.56
CA HIS A 14 2.99 -1.63 4.42
C HIS A 14 3.66 -1.83 3.06
N VAL A 15 2.96 -1.52 1.96
CA VAL A 15 3.53 -1.65 0.60
C VAL A 15 4.74 -0.75 0.42
N PHE A 16 4.68 0.49 0.92
CA PHE A 16 5.81 1.41 0.83
C PHE A 16 7.04 0.90 1.60
N THR A 17 6.86 0.42 2.84
CA THR A 17 7.96 -0.15 3.64
C THR A 17 8.54 -1.40 2.99
N VAL A 18 7.71 -2.27 2.44
CA VAL A 18 8.15 -3.45 1.67
C VAL A 18 8.96 -3.02 0.45
N ALA A 19 8.48 -2.05 -0.33
CA ALA A 19 9.18 -1.56 -1.52
C ALA A 19 10.56 -1.01 -1.16
N VAL A 20 10.66 -0.15 -0.14
CA VAL A 20 11.94 0.43 0.29
C VAL A 20 12.91 -0.64 0.76
N ILE A 21 12.48 -1.53 1.66
CA ILE A 21 13.36 -2.58 2.21
C ILE A 21 13.81 -3.55 1.11
N THR A 22 12.91 -3.96 0.21
CA THR A 22 13.27 -4.89 -0.87
C THR A 22 14.23 -4.28 -1.87
N ILE A 23 14.08 -3.00 -2.22
CA ILE A 23 15.02 -2.29 -3.10
C ILE A 23 16.40 -2.16 -2.44
N VAL A 24 16.44 -1.78 -1.16
CA VAL A 24 17.71 -1.66 -0.42
C VAL A 24 18.41 -3.02 -0.32
N LEU A 25 17.67 -4.10 -0.02
CA LEU A 25 18.22 -5.45 -0.02
C LEU A 25 18.72 -5.84 -1.41
N ALA A 26 17.97 -5.54 -2.48
CA ALA A 26 18.41 -5.83 -3.84
C ALA A 26 19.76 -5.18 -4.18
N ILE A 27 20.00 -3.95 -3.73
CA ILE A 27 21.24 -3.21 -3.98
C ILE A 27 22.38 -3.72 -3.09
N VAL A 28 22.16 -3.85 -1.79
CA VAL A 28 23.22 -4.18 -0.80
C VAL A 28 23.58 -5.66 -0.79
N GLY A 29 22.57 -6.53 -0.88
CA GLY A 29 22.74 -7.98 -0.80
C GLY A 29 22.92 -8.66 -2.16
N GLU A 30 23.00 -7.89 -3.24
CA GLU A 30 23.12 -8.39 -4.63
C GLU A 30 22.12 -9.51 -4.97
N PHE A 31 20.94 -9.51 -4.33
CA PHE A 31 19.89 -10.53 -4.47
C PHE A 31 19.31 -10.60 -5.91
N TYR A 32 19.75 -9.72 -6.81
CA TYR A 32 19.46 -9.77 -8.24
C TYR A 32 20.31 -10.80 -9.01
N THR A 33 21.39 -11.31 -8.42
CA THR A 33 22.31 -12.25 -9.07
C THR A 33 21.70 -13.65 -9.20
N GLU A 34 20.93 -14.08 -8.20
CA GLU A 34 20.28 -15.38 -8.17
C GLU A 34 18.81 -15.32 -8.61
N ARG A 35 18.41 -16.22 -9.51
CA ARG A 35 17.03 -16.30 -10.02
C ARG A 35 16.06 -16.66 -8.89
N GLY A 36 15.10 -15.77 -8.62
CA GLY A 36 14.03 -16.00 -7.63
C GLY A 36 14.39 -15.63 -6.19
N SER A 37 15.64 -15.27 -5.94
CA SER A 37 16.10 -14.83 -4.61
C SER A 37 15.43 -13.53 -4.18
N LEU A 38 15.32 -12.56 -5.09
CA LEU A 38 14.57 -11.32 -4.89
C LEU A 38 13.08 -11.56 -4.55
N LEU A 39 12.44 -12.52 -5.22
CA LEU A 39 11.01 -12.81 -5.04
C LEU A 39 10.77 -13.43 -3.65
N SER A 40 11.64 -14.35 -3.24
CA SER A 40 11.61 -14.96 -1.91
C SER A 40 11.89 -13.94 -0.81
N ALA A 41 12.87 -13.05 -1.02
CA ALA A 41 13.16 -11.95 -0.11
C ALA A 41 11.97 -10.99 0.01
N ALA A 42 11.29 -10.67 -1.09
CA ALA A 42 10.10 -9.82 -1.07
C ALA A 42 8.95 -10.43 -0.27
N ILE A 43 8.69 -11.74 -0.41
CA ILE A 43 7.68 -12.45 0.39
C ILE A 43 8.04 -12.42 1.88
N PHE A 44 9.31 -12.66 2.21
CA PHE A 44 9.80 -12.61 3.58
C PHE A 44 9.66 -11.21 4.19
N VAL A 45 10.11 -10.17 3.48
CA VAL A 45 9.99 -8.77 3.92
C VAL A 45 8.54 -8.38 4.08
N TYR A 46 7.65 -8.80 3.18
CA TYR A 46 6.21 -8.57 3.29
C TYR A 46 5.64 -9.19 4.57
N ALA A 47 5.98 -10.44 4.86
CA ALA A 47 5.57 -11.11 6.10
C ALA A 47 6.15 -10.43 7.34
N ALA A 48 7.44 -10.10 7.35
CA ALA A 48 8.12 -9.48 8.49
C ALA A 48 7.63 -8.06 8.81
N SER A 49 7.29 -7.27 7.79
CA SER A 49 6.79 -5.89 7.92
C SER A 49 5.27 -5.80 8.17
N SER A 50 4.57 -6.94 8.25
CA SER A 50 3.14 -7.02 8.55
C SER A 50 2.68 -6.23 9.80
N PRO A 51 3.48 -6.09 10.89
CA PRO A 51 3.10 -5.24 12.02
C PRO A 51 2.93 -3.77 11.66
N VAL A 52 3.61 -3.25 10.62
CA VAL A 52 3.48 -1.85 10.16
C VAL A 52 2.06 -1.57 9.66
N ASN A 53 1.49 -2.50 8.90
CA ASN A 53 0.10 -2.41 8.42
C ASN A 53 -0.86 -2.30 9.61
N GLY A 54 -0.70 -3.20 10.58
CA GLY A 54 -1.51 -3.23 11.79
C GLY A 54 -1.35 -1.96 12.63
N TYR A 55 -0.13 -1.48 12.82
CA TYR A 55 0.17 -0.30 13.61
C TYR A 55 -0.44 0.97 13.01
N ALA A 56 -0.18 1.23 11.72
CA ALA A 56 -0.67 2.42 11.03
C ALA A 56 -2.20 2.41 10.85
N GLY A 57 -2.76 1.27 10.43
CA GLY A 57 -4.21 1.13 10.29
C GLY A 57 -4.92 1.19 11.64
N GLY A 58 -4.46 0.41 12.63
CA GLY A 58 -5.07 0.32 13.95
C GLY A 58 -5.04 1.64 14.73
N SER A 59 -3.90 2.36 14.70
CA SER A 59 -3.79 3.68 15.32
C SER A 59 -4.76 4.69 14.70
N MET A 60 -4.82 4.76 13.36
CA MET A 60 -5.73 5.66 12.66
C MET A 60 -7.21 5.31 12.93
N TYR A 61 -7.56 4.02 12.97
CA TYR A 61 -8.93 3.59 13.29
C TYR A 61 -9.33 3.94 14.73
N ALA A 62 -8.40 3.83 15.68
CA ALA A 62 -8.62 4.26 17.06
C ALA A 62 -8.82 5.78 17.17
N ARG A 63 -8.04 6.58 16.44
CA ARG A 63 -8.21 8.05 16.38
C ARG A 63 -9.59 8.47 15.87
N PHE A 64 -10.17 7.70 14.95
CA PHE A 64 -11.54 7.92 14.46
C PHE A 64 -12.63 7.37 15.40
N GLY A 65 -12.30 6.85 16.60
CA GLY A 65 -13.28 6.32 17.55
C GLY A 65 -13.90 4.98 17.14
N GLY A 66 -13.24 4.22 16.27
CA GLY A 66 -13.73 2.94 15.76
C GLY A 66 -13.80 1.85 16.83
N ARG A 67 -15.00 1.28 17.06
CA ARG A 67 -15.22 0.21 18.05
C ARG A 67 -14.87 -1.19 17.54
N HIS A 68 -15.06 -1.47 16.25
CA HIS A 68 -14.88 -2.80 15.65
C HIS A 68 -13.46 -3.00 15.08
N TRP A 69 -12.47 -2.96 15.96
CA TRP A 69 -11.05 -3.02 15.59
C TRP A 69 -10.61 -4.36 14.99
N ILE A 70 -11.21 -5.49 15.42
CA ILE A 70 -10.92 -6.82 14.86
C ILE A 70 -11.30 -6.86 13.38
N ARG A 71 -12.42 -6.23 13.01
CA ARG A 71 -12.86 -6.16 11.61
C ARG A 71 -11.93 -5.29 10.77
N GLN A 72 -11.42 -4.20 11.33
CA GLN A 72 -10.42 -3.36 10.66
C GLN A 72 -9.10 -4.11 10.49
N MET A 73 -8.65 -4.83 11.52
CA MET A 73 -7.45 -5.66 11.48
C MET A 73 -7.55 -6.75 10.40
N ALA A 74 -8.66 -7.50 10.37
CA ALA A 74 -8.90 -8.53 9.37
C ALA A 74 -8.93 -7.95 7.94
N LEU A 75 -9.61 -6.80 7.75
CA LEU A 75 -9.60 -6.13 6.45
C LEU A 75 -8.20 -5.66 6.06
N GLY A 76 -7.44 -5.02 6.96
CA GLY A 76 -6.07 -4.61 6.69
C GLY A 76 -5.16 -5.78 6.31
N ALA A 77 -5.28 -6.92 7.01
CA ALA A 77 -4.47 -8.11 6.76
C ALA A 77 -4.82 -8.81 5.43
N PHE A 78 -6.11 -8.90 5.07
CA PHE A 78 -6.56 -9.68 3.91
C PHE A 78 -6.84 -8.87 2.65
N LEU A 79 -6.99 -7.54 2.71
CA LEU A 79 -7.38 -6.74 1.55
C LEU A 79 -6.38 -6.86 0.39
N LEU A 80 -5.08 -6.71 0.65
CA LEU A 80 -4.07 -6.87 -0.40
C LEU A 80 -3.84 -8.35 -0.78
N PRO A 81 -3.63 -9.29 0.16
CA PRO A 81 -3.41 -10.68 -0.20
C PRO A 81 -4.58 -11.30 -0.98
N SER A 82 -5.83 -11.00 -0.62
CA SER A 82 -7.00 -11.51 -1.36
C SER A 82 -7.10 -10.92 -2.76
N LEU A 83 -6.80 -9.64 -2.95
CA LEU A 83 -6.77 -9.01 -4.27
C LEU A 83 -5.71 -9.66 -5.16
N VAL A 84 -4.49 -9.82 -4.64
CA VAL A 84 -3.39 -10.45 -5.39
C VAL A 84 -3.70 -11.93 -5.67
N CYS A 85 -4.20 -12.68 -4.68
CA CYS A 85 -4.57 -14.08 -4.87
C CYS A 85 -5.71 -14.24 -5.89
N GLY A 86 -6.69 -13.34 -5.90
CA GLY A 86 -7.78 -13.35 -6.86
C GLY A 86 -7.28 -13.17 -8.30
N VAL A 87 -6.42 -12.17 -8.54
CA VAL A 87 -5.81 -11.96 -9.86
C VAL A 87 -4.90 -13.12 -10.25
N ALA A 88 -4.04 -13.58 -9.34
CA ALA A 88 -3.15 -14.71 -9.58
C ALA A 88 -3.93 -15.99 -9.90
N PHE A 89 -5.07 -16.23 -9.24
CA PHE A 89 -5.92 -17.39 -9.50
C PHE A 89 -6.53 -17.35 -10.90
N LEU A 90 -7.02 -16.19 -11.35
CA LEU A 90 -7.54 -16.02 -12.71
C LEU A 90 -6.46 -16.26 -13.77
N ILE A 91 -5.26 -15.72 -13.56
CA ILE A 91 -4.11 -15.94 -14.45
C ILE A 91 -3.72 -17.43 -14.43
N ASN A 92 -3.72 -18.06 -13.26
CA ASN A 92 -3.36 -19.47 -13.11
C ASN A 92 -4.36 -20.40 -13.83
N PHE A 93 -5.65 -20.07 -13.81
CA PHE A 93 -6.68 -20.82 -14.53
C PHE A 93 -6.40 -20.82 -16.05
N ILE A 94 -6.06 -19.66 -16.61
CA ILE A 94 -5.67 -19.52 -18.02
C ILE A 94 -4.36 -20.28 -18.28
N ALA A 95 -3.38 -20.17 -17.39
CA ALA A 95 -2.10 -20.87 -17.52
C ALA A 95 -2.25 -22.39 -17.56
N ILE A 96 -3.14 -22.95 -16.73
CA ILE A 96 -3.47 -24.38 -16.73
C ILE A 96 -4.15 -24.78 -18.03
N TYR A 97 -5.08 -23.98 -18.53
CA TYR A 97 -5.77 -24.23 -19.81
C TYR A 97 -4.78 -24.31 -20.99
N TYR A 98 -3.77 -23.43 -21.02
CA TYR A 98 -2.72 -23.44 -22.05
C TYR A 98 -1.57 -24.43 -21.77
N HIS A 99 -1.69 -25.28 -20.73
CA HIS A 99 -0.61 -26.18 -20.28
C HIS A 99 0.74 -25.46 -20.13
N ALA A 100 0.71 -24.22 -19.64
CA ALA A 100 1.91 -23.43 -19.46
C ALA A 100 2.79 -24.03 -18.37
N SER A 101 4.09 -24.18 -18.65
CA SER A 101 5.09 -24.70 -17.71
C SER A 101 5.30 -23.84 -16.46
N ARG A 102 4.74 -22.62 -16.43
CA ARG A 102 4.75 -21.69 -15.29
C ARG A 102 3.43 -21.65 -14.51
N ALA A 103 2.54 -22.61 -14.70
CA ALA A 103 1.36 -22.74 -13.84
C ALA A 103 1.79 -22.91 -12.37
N ILE A 104 1.15 -22.16 -11.47
CA ILE A 104 1.44 -22.19 -10.04
C ILE A 104 0.94 -23.52 -9.48
N PRO A 105 1.82 -24.37 -8.94
CA PRO A 105 1.40 -25.65 -8.39
C PRO A 105 0.58 -25.43 -7.12
N PHE A 106 -0.37 -26.35 -6.87
CA PHE A 106 -1.27 -26.29 -5.72
C PHE A 106 -0.52 -26.12 -4.38
N THR A 107 0.64 -26.75 -4.24
CA THR A 107 1.50 -26.66 -3.05
C THR A 107 1.93 -25.23 -2.74
N VAL A 108 2.26 -24.42 -3.76
CA VAL A 108 2.66 -23.02 -3.56
C VAL A 108 1.47 -22.16 -3.14
N MET A 109 0.29 -22.41 -3.71
CA MET A 109 -0.94 -21.73 -3.28
C MET A 109 -1.26 -22.01 -1.80
N LEU A 110 -1.10 -23.26 -1.37
CA LEU A 110 -1.29 -23.65 0.03
C LEU A 110 -0.25 -22.98 0.93
N ALA A 111 1.02 -22.94 0.52
CA ALA A 111 2.09 -22.29 1.27
C ALA A 111 1.86 -20.78 1.45
N VAL A 112 1.46 -20.06 0.39
CA VAL A 112 1.13 -18.62 0.48
C VAL A 112 -0.05 -18.38 1.41
N THR A 113 -1.08 -19.22 1.34
CA THR A 113 -2.24 -19.16 2.25
C THR A 113 -1.82 -19.40 3.70
N ALA A 114 -0.95 -20.38 3.95
CA ALA A 114 -0.41 -20.65 5.28
C ALA A 114 0.41 -19.47 5.83
N ILE A 115 1.25 -18.83 5.02
CA ILE A 115 2.00 -17.62 5.41
C ILE A 115 1.01 -16.48 5.78
N CYS A 116 -0.06 -16.31 5.01
CA CYS A 116 -1.09 -15.31 5.32
C CYS A 116 -1.77 -15.56 6.67
N LEU A 117 -2.16 -16.81 6.95
CA LEU A 117 -2.90 -17.16 8.17
C LEU A 117 -2.01 -17.26 9.42
N PHE A 118 -0.82 -17.86 9.30
CA PHE A 118 0.02 -18.19 10.46
C PHE A 118 1.13 -17.17 10.73
N VAL A 119 1.46 -16.30 9.77
CA VAL A 119 2.51 -15.29 9.94
C VAL A 119 1.93 -13.89 9.86
N ILE A 120 1.30 -13.54 8.73
CA ILE A 120 0.81 -12.17 8.49
C ILE A 120 -0.31 -11.80 9.47
N LEU A 121 -1.31 -12.68 9.67
CA LEU A 121 -2.41 -12.42 10.59
C LEU A 121 -1.96 -12.19 12.05
N PRO A 122 -1.15 -13.05 12.70
CA PRO A 122 -0.70 -12.78 14.06
C PRO A 122 0.22 -11.55 14.16
N LEU A 123 1.11 -11.32 13.19
CA LEU A 123 1.97 -10.13 13.21
C LEU A 123 1.17 -8.83 13.02
N THR A 124 0.18 -8.82 12.13
CA THR A 124 -0.75 -7.68 11.99
C THR A 124 -1.55 -7.47 13.27
N LEU A 125 -1.98 -8.53 13.96
CA LEU A 125 -2.68 -8.43 15.25
C LEU A 125 -1.81 -7.70 16.27
N VAL A 126 -0.57 -8.14 16.46
CA VAL A 126 0.39 -7.50 17.37
C VAL A 126 0.58 -6.03 17.00
N GLY A 127 0.78 -5.73 15.72
CA GLY A 127 0.87 -4.36 15.21
C GLY A 127 -0.37 -3.51 15.55
N THR A 128 -1.58 -4.05 15.34
CA THR A 128 -2.82 -3.32 15.66
C THR A 128 -2.99 -3.04 17.13
N VAL A 129 -2.64 -3.98 18.02
CA VAL A 129 -2.73 -3.78 19.47
C VAL A 129 -1.75 -2.69 19.90
N LEU A 130 -0.50 -2.75 19.42
CA LEU A 130 0.52 -1.73 19.70
C LEU A 130 0.11 -0.35 19.18
N GLY A 131 -0.36 -0.26 17.93
CA GLY A 131 -0.78 1.00 17.32
C GLY A 131 -1.94 1.66 18.07
N ARG A 132 -2.92 0.86 18.52
CA ARG A 132 -4.06 1.37 19.28
C ARG A 132 -3.68 1.84 20.67
N ASN A 133 -2.75 1.16 21.34
CA ASN A 133 -2.33 1.52 22.68
C ASN A 133 -1.40 2.75 22.69
N MET A 134 -0.42 2.79 21.78
CA MET A 134 0.60 3.85 21.77
C MET A 134 0.15 5.13 21.06
N SER A 135 -0.64 5.02 19.99
CA SER A 135 -0.97 6.16 19.11
C SER A 135 -2.46 6.24 18.77
N GLY A 136 -3.32 5.55 19.53
CA GLY A 136 -4.76 5.56 19.35
C GLY A 136 -5.47 6.82 19.85
N GLN A 137 -4.81 7.63 20.70
CA GLN A 137 -5.31 8.96 21.06
C GLN A 137 -4.86 9.98 20.00
N GLY A 138 -5.82 10.69 19.42
CA GLY A 138 -5.54 11.78 18.48
C GLY A 138 -5.13 13.04 19.25
N ASP A 139 -3.96 13.59 18.93
CA ASP A 139 -3.54 14.90 19.42
C ASP A 139 -4.09 15.97 18.46
N TYR A 140 -5.25 16.52 18.80
CA TYR A 140 -5.90 17.55 18.00
C TYR A 140 -5.39 18.93 18.45
N PRO A 141 -4.73 19.71 17.58
CA PRO A 141 -4.11 20.99 17.97
C PRO A 141 -5.13 22.07 18.34
N CYS A 142 -6.42 21.83 18.04
CA CYS A 142 -7.49 22.79 18.24
C CYS A 142 -8.67 22.13 18.96
N ARG A 143 -9.34 22.90 19.82
CA ARG A 143 -10.61 22.47 20.42
C ARG A 143 -11.67 22.33 19.34
N VAL A 144 -12.19 21.12 19.16
CA VAL A 144 -13.25 20.84 18.19
C VAL A 144 -14.58 21.40 18.71
N ASN A 145 -15.33 22.09 17.86
CA ASN A 145 -16.68 22.55 18.20
C ASN A 145 -17.63 21.35 18.25
N ALA A 146 -18.43 21.24 19.32
CA ALA A 146 -19.38 20.13 19.50
C ALA A 146 -20.55 20.19 18.50
N VAL A 147 -20.88 21.38 18.00
CA VAL A 147 -21.94 21.58 17.01
C VAL A 147 -21.32 21.61 15.60
N PRO A 148 -21.67 20.66 14.72
CA PRO A 148 -21.21 20.67 13.34
C PRO A 148 -21.78 21.89 12.62
N ARG A 149 -20.91 22.66 11.95
CA ARG A 149 -21.34 23.79 11.13
C ARG A 149 -22.06 23.30 9.86
N PRO A 150 -23.01 24.07 9.30
CA PRO A 150 -23.58 23.77 7.98
C PRO A 150 -22.47 23.75 6.92
N ILE A 151 -22.48 22.75 6.04
CA ILE A 151 -21.48 22.61 4.97
C ILE A 151 -21.92 23.53 3.81
N PRO A 152 -21.04 24.41 3.29
CA PRO A 152 -21.37 25.25 2.15
C PRO A 152 -21.60 24.42 0.87
N ASP A 153 -22.38 24.96 -0.06
CA ASP A 153 -22.63 24.30 -1.34
C ASP A 153 -21.32 24.17 -2.14
N LYS A 154 -20.95 22.92 -2.46
CA LYS A 154 -19.68 22.61 -3.10
C LYS A 154 -19.77 22.81 -4.60
N LYS A 155 -18.76 23.46 -5.16
CA LYS A 155 -18.53 23.47 -6.61
C LYS A 155 -18.15 22.06 -7.08
N TRP A 156 -18.52 21.70 -8.31
CA TRP A 156 -18.32 20.35 -8.87
C TRP A 156 -16.87 19.85 -8.78
N PHE A 157 -15.90 20.76 -8.93
CA PHE A 157 -14.47 20.43 -8.93
C PHE A 157 -13.87 20.16 -7.54
N VAL A 158 -14.61 20.48 -6.46
CA VAL A 158 -14.17 20.30 -5.06
C VAL A 158 -14.74 19.01 -4.46
N GLN A 159 -15.39 18.17 -5.28
CA GLN A 159 -15.91 16.89 -4.81
C GLN A 159 -14.77 15.91 -4.50
N PRO A 160 -14.78 15.23 -3.34
CA PRO A 160 -13.66 14.37 -2.90
C PRO A 160 -13.26 13.29 -3.91
N TRP A 161 -14.22 12.69 -4.61
CA TRP A 161 -13.93 11.65 -5.61
C TRP A 161 -13.13 12.20 -6.80
N LEU A 162 -13.42 13.43 -7.25
CA LEU A 162 -12.70 14.06 -8.34
C LEU A 162 -11.29 14.47 -7.90
N ILE A 163 -11.15 14.98 -6.68
CA ILE A 163 -9.83 15.31 -6.10
C ILE A 163 -8.96 14.06 -6.00
N VAL A 164 -9.52 12.92 -5.59
CA VAL A 164 -8.80 11.64 -5.55
C VAL A 164 -8.34 11.19 -6.94
N LEU A 165 -9.21 11.29 -7.96
CA LEU A 165 -8.83 10.93 -9.33
C LEU A 165 -7.76 11.87 -9.91
N MET A 166 -7.93 13.18 -9.77
CA MET A 166 -7.00 14.19 -10.28
C MET A 166 -5.65 14.14 -9.54
N GLY A 167 -5.67 13.88 -8.23
CA GLY A 167 -4.47 13.71 -7.42
C GLY A 167 -3.63 12.51 -7.89
N GLY A 168 -4.26 11.42 -8.31
CA GLY A 168 -3.55 10.23 -8.80
C GLY A 168 -2.78 10.43 -10.11
N VAL A 169 -3.11 11.44 -10.92
CA VAL A 169 -2.52 11.65 -12.25
C VAL A 169 -1.03 11.98 -12.18
N LEU A 170 -0.60 12.79 -11.21
CA LEU A 170 0.81 13.21 -11.09
C LEU A 170 1.73 12.06 -10.65
N PRO A 171 1.42 11.29 -9.57
CA PRO A 171 2.18 10.08 -9.23
C PRO A 171 2.15 9.04 -10.34
N PHE A 172 1.03 8.90 -11.06
CA PHE A 172 0.93 8.00 -12.21
C PHE A 172 1.88 8.40 -13.34
N GLY A 173 1.91 9.68 -13.72
CA GLY A 173 2.84 10.21 -14.71
C GLY A 173 4.30 9.97 -14.34
N SER A 174 4.63 10.14 -13.06
CA SER A 174 5.98 9.85 -12.54
C SER A 174 6.38 8.39 -12.74
N ILE A 175 5.50 7.42 -12.48
CA ILE A 175 5.82 5.99 -12.67
C ILE A 175 5.81 5.61 -14.16
N PHE A 176 4.92 6.21 -14.94
CA PHE A 176 4.74 5.88 -16.36
C PHE A 176 5.99 6.16 -17.19
N ILE A 177 6.65 7.30 -16.97
CA ILE A 177 7.91 7.66 -17.64
C ILE A 177 8.99 6.59 -17.37
N GLU A 178 9.02 6.05 -16.16
CA GLU A 178 10.03 5.08 -15.75
C GLU A 178 9.77 3.69 -16.29
N MET A 179 8.50 3.31 -16.34
CA MET A 179 8.09 2.08 -17.01
C MET A 179 8.49 2.11 -18.50
N TYR A 180 8.40 3.28 -19.16
CA TYR A 180 8.88 3.45 -20.53
C TYR A 180 10.40 3.28 -20.68
N PHE A 181 11.21 3.85 -19.77
CA PHE A 181 12.66 3.67 -19.79
C PHE A 181 13.08 2.22 -19.55
N ILE A 182 12.42 1.51 -18.63
CA ILE A 182 12.66 0.10 -18.37
C ILE A 182 12.38 -0.73 -19.63
N PHE A 183 11.22 -0.53 -20.27
CA PHE A 183 10.87 -1.26 -21.50
C PHE A 183 11.81 -0.95 -22.66
N THR A 184 12.22 0.31 -22.82
CA THR A 184 13.17 0.72 -23.87
C THR A 184 14.54 0.09 -23.64
N SER A 185 15.03 0.03 -22.40
CA SER A 185 16.28 -0.64 -22.05
C SER A 185 16.26 -2.13 -22.35
N PHE A 186 15.13 -2.82 -22.10
CA PHE A 186 14.96 -4.23 -22.47
C PHE A 186 15.04 -4.45 -23.99
N TRP A 187 14.44 -3.56 -24.78
CA TRP A 187 14.45 -3.67 -26.24
C TRP A 187 15.77 -3.22 -26.89
N ALA A 188 16.46 -2.25 -26.30
CA ALA A 188 17.70 -1.67 -26.84
C ALA A 188 18.98 -2.35 -26.34
N TYR A 189 18.88 -3.41 -25.51
CA TYR A 189 20.00 -4.14 -24.90
C TYR A 189 21.06 -3.24 -24.22
N LYS A 190 20.67 -2.05 -23.74
CA LYS A 190 21.58 -1.17 -23.01
C LYS A 190 21.62 -1.58 -21.54
N ILE A 191 22.83 -1.62 -20.96
CA ILE A 191 23.02 -1.91 -19.53
C ILE A 191 22.33 -0.81 -18.74
N TYR A 192 21.20 -1.15 -18.14
CA TYR A 192 20.42 -0.27 -17.28
C TYR A 192 20.59 -0.75 -15.85
N TYR A 193 21.07 0.11 -14.96
CA TYR A 193 21.19 -0.21 -13.53
C TYR A 193 19.81 -0.13 -12.87
N VAL A 194 18.96 -1.13 -13.16
CA VAL A 194 17.52 -1.16 -12.84
C VAL A 194 17.28 -0.87 -11.35
N TYR A 195 18.03 -1.49 -10.45
CA TYR A 195 17.74 -1.44 -9.01
C TYR A 195 18.07 -0.09 -8.36
N GLY A 196 19.21 0.53 -8.68
CA GLY A 196 19.52 1.88 -8.20
C GLY A 196 18.59 2.93 -8.80
N PHE A 197 18.18 2.72 -10.04
CA PHE A 197 17.18 3.56 -10.67
C PHE A 197 15.81 3.45 -9.98
N MET A 198 15.35 2.24 -9.69
CA MET A 198 14.11 1.99 -8.95
C MET A 198 14.10 2.66 -7.57
N LEU A 199 15.25 2.72 -6.88
CA LEU A 199 15.40 3.46 -5.62
C LEU A 199 15.13 4.95 -5.83
N LEU A 200 15.80 5.56 -6.81
CA LEU A 200 15.64 6.98 -7.14
C LEU A 200 14.17 7.30 -7.49
N VAL A 201 13.54 6.46 -8.32
CA VAL A 201 12.13 6.60 -8.70
C VAL A 201 11.22 6.51 -7.47
N THR A 202 11.50 5.59 -6.55
CA THR A 202 10.72 5.46 -5.30
C THR A 202 10.81 6.72 -4.46
N ILE A 203 11.98 7.38 -4.41
CA ILE A 203 12.17 8.66 -3.73
C ILE A 203 11.37 9.78 -4.41
N ILE A 204 11.48 9.91 -5.74
CA ILE A 204 10.73 10.92 -6.49
C ILE A 204 9.22 10.70 -6.31
N LEU A 205 8.75 9.45 -6.40
CA LEU A 205 7.37 9.10 -6.16
C LEU A 205 6.91 9.50 -4.75
N ALA A 206 7.73 9.26 -3.72
CA ALA A 206 7.43 9.67 -2.36
C ALA A 206 7.30 11.21 -2.25
N ILE A 207 8.20 11.96 -2.88
CA ILE A 207 8.16 13.44 -2.87
C ILE A 207 6.91 13.95 -3.60
N VAL A 208 6.65 13.44 -4.82
CA VAL A 208 5.49 13.85 -5.63
C VAL A 208 4.19 13.51 -4.91
N THR A 209 4.07 12.32 -4.33
CA THR A 209 2.88 11.92 -3.57
C THR A 209 2.65 12.80 -2.34
N VAL A 210 3.71 13.16 -1.60
CA VAL A 210 3.60 14.11 -0.47
C VAL A 210 3.11 15.48 -0.95
N CYS A 211 3.73 16.06 -1.98
CA CYS A 211 3.35 17.36 -2.53
C CYS A 211 1.89 17.37 -3.00
N VAL A 212 1.47 16.35 -3.75
CA VAL A 212 0.09 16.21 -4.23
C VAL A 212 -0.88 16.07 -3.05
N THR A 213 -0.53 15.27 -2.04
CA THR A 213 -1.38 15.07 -0.86
C THR A 213 -1.58 16.38 -0.10
N ILE A 214 -0.54 17.21 0.04
CA ILE A 214 -0.63 18.55 0.65
C ILE A 214 -1.60 19.44 -0.13
N VAL A 215 -1.45 19.50 -1.46
CA VAL A 215 -2.30 20.31 -2.34
C VAL A 215 -3.76 19.84 -2.29
N CYS A 216 -4.01 18.54 -2.40
CA CYS A 216 -5.36 17.96 -2.30
C CYS A 216 -6.00 18.23 -0.93
N SER A 217 -5.21 18.10 0.16
CA SER A 217 -5.68 18.38 1.52
C SER A 217 -6.04 19.85 1.68
N TYR A 218 -5.24 20.77 1.12
CA TYR A 218 -5.52 22.20 1.14
C TYR A 218 -6.83 22.54 0.41
N PHE A 219 -7.07 21.96 -0.77
CA PHE A 219 -8.34 22.14 -1.47
C PHE A 219 -9.54 21.60 -0.68
N LEU A 220 -9.39 20.45 -0.02
CA LEU A 220 -10.45 19.86 0.80
C LEU A 220 -10.74 20.70 2.06
N LEU A 221 -9.71 21.27 2.69
CA LEU A 221 -9.85 22.18 3.82
C LEU A 221 -10.55 23.48 3.43
N ASN A 222 -10.21 24.05 2.26
CA ASN A 222 -10.91 25.23 1.71
C ASN A 222 -12.38 24.96 1.35
N ALA A 223 -12.76 23.68 1.18
CA ALA A 223 -14.13 23.27 0.96
C ALA A 223 -14.97 23.22 2.25
N GLU A 224 -14.33 23.38 3.41
CA GLU A 224 -14.91 23.26 4.76
C GLU A 224 -15.68 21.94 4.97
N ASP A 225 -15.30 20.87 4.27
CA ASP A 225 -15.95 19.56 4.36
C ASP A 225 -15.32 18.73 5.48
N TYR A 226 -16.05 18.53 6.58
CA TYR A 226 -15.59 17.74 7.73
C TYR A 226 -16.03 16.26 7.69
N ARG A 227 -16.69 15.81 6.62
CA ARG A 227 -17.17 14.42 6.44
C ARG A 227 -16.07 13.49 5.92
#